data_AF-A0A4R4D4T0-F1
#
_entry.id   AF-A0A4R4D4T0-F1
#
_cell.length_a   1.000
_cell.length_b   1.000
_cell.length_c   1.000
_cell.angle_alpha   90.00
_cell.angle_beta   90.00
_cell.angle_gamma   90.00
#
_symmetry.space_group_name_H-M   'P 1'
#
loop_
_entity.id
_entity.type
_entity.pdbx_description
1 polymer ?
#
loop_
_entity_poly.entity_id
_entity_poly.type
_entity_poly.pdbx_seq_one_letter_code
_entity_poly.pdbx_strand_id
1 'polypeptide(L)'
;MTQLNALQYALKRWDALARHVEDGRLSIDNTLSERLLRGIAVTRKKFLFIGSDAGGQRAALIYTIAETAKLNGLTGSKARLAASRRWASATSRAPSS
;
A
#
# COMPACT_ATOMS: atom_id res chain seq x y z
N MET A 1 18.77 21.17 -19.88
CA MET A 1 17.52 21.08 -20.67
C MET A 1 16.32 20.85 -19.74
N THR A 2 16.04 21.76 -18.80
CA THR A 2 15.28 21.32 -17.61
C THR A 2 14.25 22.30 -17.04
N GLN A 3 14.48 23.62 -16.98
CA GLN A 3 13.51 24.52 -16.31
C GLN A 3 12.36 24.97 -17.24
N LEU A 4 12.68 25.42 -18.46
CA LEU A 4 11.65 25.89 -19.41
C LEU A 4 10.71 24.77 -19.85
N ASN A 5 11.24 23.56 -20.02
CA ASN A 5 10.47 22.39 -20.43
C ASN A 5 9.51 21.93 -19.33
N ALA A 6 9.91 22.01 -18.07
CA ALA A 6 9.04 21.70 -16.94
C ALA A 6 7.89 22.72 -16.82
N LEU A 7 8.18 24.01 -17.03
CA LEU A 7 7.17 25.07 -17.02
C LEU A 7 6.16 24.89 -18.17
N GLN A 8 6.64 24.64 -19.39
CA GLN A 8 5.77 24.37 -20.53
C GLN A 8 4.93 23.11 -20.34
N TYR A 9 5.47 22.08 -19.69
CA TYR A 9 4.74 20.87 -19.36
C TYR A 9 3.61 21.16 -18.35
N ALA A 10 3.89 21.92 -17.30
CA ALA A 10 2.90 22.33 -16.32
C ALA A 10 1.79 23.17 -16.96
N LEU A 11 2.15 24.14 -17.80
CA LEU A 11 1.20 25.00 -18.52
C LEU A 11 0.30 24.18 -19.49
N LYS A 12 0.87 23.20 -20.20
CA LYS A 12 0.08 22.29 -21.06
C LYS A 12 -0.90 21.39 -20.30
N ARG A 13 -0.76 21.27 -18.97
CA ARG A 13 -1.61 20.43 -18.11
C ARG A 13 -2.42 21.24 -17.11
N TRP A 14 -2.49 22.55 -17.29
CA TRP A 14 -3.15 23.47 -16.36
C TRP A 14 -4.61 23.10 -16.06
N ASP A 15 -5.38 22.67 -17.06
CA ASP A 15 -6.78 22.22 -16.86
C ASP A 15 -6.88 21.01 -15.91
N ALA A 16 -5.93 20.07 -16.00
CA ALA A 16 -5.89 18.91 -15.12
C ALA A 16 -5.45 19.29 -13.71
N LEU A 17 -4.54 20.27 -13.58
CA LEU A 17 -4.20 20.85 -12.28
C LEU A 17 -5.42 21.55 -11.70
N ALA A 18 -6.07 22.49 -12.40
CA ALA A 18 -7.15 23.33 -11.88
C ALA A 18 -8.38 22.56 -11.37
N ARG A 19 -8.62 21.32 -11.83
CA ARG A 19 -9.72 20.45 -11.36
C ARG A 19 -9.77 20.20 -9.86
N HIS A 20 -8.64 20.25 -9.14
CA HIS A 20 -8.65 20.15 -7.67
C HIS A 20 -9.35 21.34 -6.98
N VAL A 21 -9.46 22.49 -7.66
CA VAL A 21 -10.18 23.67 -7.17
C VAL A 21 -11.68 23.50 -7.35
N GLU A 22 -12.10 22.76 -8.38
CA GLU A 22 -13.51 22.49 -8.70
C GLU A 22 -14.08 21.32 -7.88
N ASP A 23 -13.26 20.33 -7.55
CA ASP A 23 -13.64 19.16 -6.74
C ASP A 23 -12.65 18.96 -5.57
N GLY A 24 -13.06 19.38 -4.37
CA GLY A 24 -12.27 19.26 -3.15
C GLY A 24 -12.06 17.82 -2.65
N ARG A 25 -12.59 16.81 -3.36
CA ARG A 25 -12.27 15.39 -3.12
C ARG A 25 -10.94 14.98 -3.76
N LEU A 26 -10.41 15.78 -4.67
CA LEU A 26 -9.12 15.57 -5.33
C LEU A 26 -8.00 16.23 -4.53
N SER A 27 -6.99 15.46 -4.13
CA SER A 27 -5.79 16.04 -3.49
C SER A 27 -4.93 16.76 -4.52
N ILE A 28 -4.49 17.98 -4.18
CA ILE A 28 -3.57 18.79 -5.02
C ILE A 28 -2.22 18.09 -5.21
N ASP A 29 -1.86 17.24 -4.26
CA ASP A 29 -0.59 16.55 -4.19
C ASP A 29 -0.73 15.05 -4.45
N ASN A 30 0.33 14.48 -5.05
CA ASN A 30 0.40 13.07 -5.38
C ASN A 30 0.82 12.19 -4.19
N THR A 31 0.98 12.75 -2.98
CA THR A 31 1.52 12.03 -1.82
C THR A 31 0.72 10.77 -1.49
N LEU A 32 -0.60 10.83 -1.65
CA LEU A 32 -1.49 9.69 -1.40
C LEU A 32 -1.25 8.57 -2.39
N SER A 33 -1.22 8.88 -3.69
CA SER A 33 -0.92 7.89 -4.73
C SER A 33 0.52 7.39 -4.64
N GLU A 34 1.49 8.23 -4.32
CA GLU A 34 2.90 7.84 -4.12
C GLU A 34 3.04 6.88 -2.94
N ARG A 35 2.36 7.15 -1.82
CA ARG A 35 2.34 6.24 -0.67
C ARG A 35 1.76 4.87 -1.03
N LEU A 36 0.66 4.85 -1.81
CA LEU A 36 0.04 3.62 -2.29
C LEU A 36 0.96 2.86 -3.27
N LEU A 37 1.57 3.58 -4.22
CA LEU A 37 2.44 3.01 -5.25
C LEU A 37 3.82 2.58 -4.71
N ARG A 38 4.29 3.17 -3.61
CA ARG A 38 5.59 2.84 -2.98
C ARG A 38 5.62 1.38 -2.52
N GLY A 39 4.51 0.86 -1.98
CA GLY A 39 4.38 -0.55 -1.64
C GLY A 39 4.59 -1.46 -2.85
N ILE A 40 3.93 -1.12 -3.97
CA ILE A 40 4.00 -1.87 -5.23
C ILE A 40 5.40 -1.78 -5.86
N ALA A 41 6.08 -0.63 -5.78
CA ALA A 41 7.43 -0.45 -6.30
C ALA A 41 8.47 -1.30 -5.54
N VAL A 42 8.38 -1.34 -4.20
CA VAL A 42 9.26 -2.18 -3.36
C VAL A 42 9.02 -3.66 -3.65
N THR A 43 7.75 -4.05 -3.73
CA THR A 43 7.26 -5.37 -4.13
C THR A 43 7.88 -5.78 -5.47
N ARG A 44 7.70 -5.00 -6.55
CA ARG A 44 8.28 -5.29 -7.88
C ARG A 44 9.79 -5.49 -7.86
N LYS A 45 10.54 -4.68 -7.09
CA LYS A 45 11.99 -4.85 -6.95
C LYS A 45 12.38 -6.19 -6.31
N LYS A 46 11.57 -6.72 -5.39
CA LYS A 46 11.79 -8.04 -4.77
C LYS A 46 11.39 -9.19 -5.68
N PHE A 47 10.36 -9.02 -6.52
CA PHE A 47 9.91 -10.04 -7.46
C PHE A 47 10.83 -10.23 -8.67
N LEU A 48 11.63 -9.22 -9.04
CA LEU A 48 12.66 -9.35 -10.08
C LEU A 48 13.73 -10.42 -9.77
N PHE A 49 13.85 -10.86 -8.51
CA PHE A 49 14.81 -11.89 -8.09
C PHE A 49 14.16 -13.26 -7.83
N ILE A 50 12.84 -13.39 -7.97
CA ILE A 50 12.15 -14.68 -7.92
C ILE A 50 12.24 -15.25 -9.34
N GLY A 51 13.26 -16.07 -9.58
CA GLY A 51 13.72 -16.56 -10.89
C GLY A 51 12.79 -17.52 -11.63
N SER A 52 11.48 -17.34 -11.54
CA SER A 52 10.48 -18.16 -12.24
C SER A 52 9.22 -17.33 -12.46
N ASP A 53 8.76 -17.31 -13.71
CA ASP A 53 7.52 -16.64 -14.13
C ASP A 53 6.30 -17.17 -13.32
N ALA A 54 6.31 -18.47 -12.99
CA ALA A 54 5.32 -19.10 -12.12
C ALA A 54 5.39 -18.61 -10.66
N GLY A 55 6.59 -18.25 -10.18
CA GLY A 55 6.79 -17.62 -8.87
C GLY A 55 6.25 -16.19 -8.81
N GLY A 56 6.44 -15.43 -9.89
CA GLY A 56 5.87 -14.09 -10.05
C GLY A 56 4.34 -14.10 -10.07
N GLN A 57 3.74 -15.06 -10.79
CA GLN A 57 2.28 -15.20 -10.89
C GLN A 57 1.62 -15.55 -9.56
N ARG A 58 2.22 -16.49 -8.80
CA ARG A 58 1.74 -16.85 -7.44
C ARG A 58 1.87 -15.69 -6.47
N ALA A 59 2.96 -14.94 -6.56
CA ALA A 59 3.14 -13.77 -5.73
C ALA A 59 2.13 -12.65 -6.04
N ALA A 60 1.82 -12.41 -7.32
CA ALA A 60 0.78 -11.47 -7.72
C ALA A 60 -0.59 -11.88 -7.17
N LEU A 61 -0.93 -13.18 -7.20
CA LEU A 61 -2.17 -13.70 -6.63
C LEU A 61 -2.26 -13.45 -5.12
N ILE A 62 -1.19 -13.77 -4.38
CA ILE A 62 -1.10 -13.56 -2.93
C ILE A 62 -1.21 -12.06 -2.60
N TYR A 63 -0.57 -11.19 -3.40
CA TYR A 63 -0.63 -9.75 -3.20
C TYR A 63 -2.04 -9.22 -3.43
N THR A 64 -2.71 -9.63 -4.51
CA THR A 64 -4.11 -9.26 -4.77
C THR A 64 -5.01 -9.64 -3.60
N ILE A 65 -4.94 -10.88 -3.10
CA ILE A 65 -5.74 -11.33 -1.96
C ILE A 65 -5.42 -10.51 -0.70
N ALA A 66 -4.15 -10.26 -0.42
CA ALA A 66 -3.73 -9.47 0.73
C ALA A 66 -4.21 -8.01 0.65
N GLU A 67 -4.15 -7.40 -0.53
CA GLU A 67 -4.62 -6.03 -0.77
C GLU A 67 -6.15 -5.95 -0.68
N THR A 68 -6.87 -6.91 -1.24
CA THR A 68 -8.33 -7.02 -1.10
C THR A 68 -8.74 -7.22 0.35
N ALA A 69 -8.02 -8.04 1.12
CA ALA A 69 -8.27 -8.21 2.55
C ALA A 69 -8.02 -6.92 3.35
N LYS A 70 -7.00 -6.14 2.98
CA LYS A 70 -6.72 -4.84 3.60
C LYS A 70 -7.82 -3.82 3.33
N LEU A 71 -8.27 -3.73 2.08
CA LEU A 71 -9.35 -2.82 1.67
C LEU A 71 -10.68 -3.16 2.38
N ASN A 72 -10.92 -4.45 2.63
CA ASN A 72 -12.07 -4.91 3.41
C ASN A 72 -11.88 -4.80 4.95
N GLY A 73 -10.81 -4.15 5.42
CA GLY A 73 -10.58 -3.92 6.84
C GLY A 73 -10.23 -5.17 7.66
N LEU A 74 -9.87 -6.28 6.99
CA LEU A 74 -9.53 -7.56 7.64
C LEU A 74 -8.09 -7.58 8.18
N THR A 75 -7.35 -6.47 8.06
CA THR A 75 -5.97 -6.35 8.53
C THR A 75 -5.90 -6.28 10.06
N GLY A 76 -5.74 -7.44 10.70
CA GLY A 76 -4.72 -7.76 11.71
C GLY A 76 -4.49 -6.91 12.96
N SER A 77 -5.01 -5.69 13.12
CA SER A 77 -4.81 -4.90 14.36
C SER A 77 -5.73 -5.41 15.47
N LYS A 78 -7.01 -5.69 15.16
CA LYS A 78 -7.96 -6.29 16.12
C LYS A 78 -7.63 -7.76 16.42
N ALA A 79 -7.29 -8.55 15.40
CA ALA A 79 -6.99 -9.98 15.57
C ALA A 79 -5.70 -10.22 16.37
N ARG A 80 -4.66 -9.42 16.16
CA ARG A 80 -3.38 -9.55 16.88
C ARG A 80 -3.48 -9.14 18.35
N LEU A 81 -4.26 -8.09 18.64
CA LEU A 81 -4.56 -7.68 20.03
C LEU A 81 -5.45 -8.69 20.76
N ALA A 82 -6.41 -9.31 20.07
CA ALA A 82 -7.24 -10.36 20.65
C ALA A 82 -6.42 -11.64 20.93
N ALA A 83 -5.52 -12.01 20.01
CA ALA A 83 -4.62 -13.14 20.18
C ALA A 83 -3.58 -12.92 21.29
N SER A 84 -3.01 -11.71 21.39
CA SER A 84 -2.05 -11.39 22.46
C SER A 84 -2.70 -11.38 23.85
N ARG A 85 -3.93 -10.86 23.97
CA ARG A 85 -4.71 -10.93 25.22
C ARG A 85 -5.05 -12.37 25.59
N ARG A 86 -5.45 -13.20 24.62
CA ARG A 86 -5.72 -14.63 24.85
C ARG A 86 -4.47 -15.40 25.28
N TRP A 87 -3.33 -15.14 24.65
CA TRP A 87 -2.08 -15.81 25.00
C TRP A 87 -1.59 -15.41 26.39
N ALA A 88 -1.64 -14.10 26.73
CA ALA A 88 -1.31 -13.60 28.07
C ALA A 88 -2.23 -14.16 29.17
N SER A 89 -3.52 -14.37 28.87
CA SER A 89 -4.45 -15.00 29.82
C SER A 89 -4.25 -16.52 29.98
N ALA A 90 -3.57 -17.18 29.02
CA ALA A 90 -3.29 -18.62 29.09
C ALA A 90 -2.01 -18.92 29.88
N THR A 91 -1.02 -18.01 29.86
CA THR A 91 0.26 -18.19 30.57
C THR A 91 0.15 -18.02 32.08
N SER A 92 -0.86 -17.29 32.58
CA SER A 92 -1.12 -17.11 34.02
C SER A 92 -1.83 -18.30 34.68
N ARG A 93 -2.16 -19.36 33.93
CA ARG A 93 -2.89 -20.54 34.42
C ARG A 93 -2.08 -21.84 34.42
N ALA A 94 -0.76 -21.75 34.19
CA ALA A 94 0.12 -22.93 34.24
C ALA A 94 0.35 -23.35 35.70
N PRO A 95 0.03 -24.58 36.11
CA PRO A 95 0.27 -25.05 37.46
C PRO A 95 1.76 -25.27 37.67
N SER A 96 2.31 -24.68 38.72
CA SER A 96 3.65 -24.96 39.21
C SER A 96 3.70 -26.38 39.78
N SER A 97 4.47 -27.26 39.16
CA SER A 97 4.90 -28.56 39.70
C SER A 97 6.41 -28.60 39.79
#